data_AF-A0A967DGK3-F1
#
_entry.id   AF-A0A967DGK3-F1
#
_cell.length_a   1.000
_cell.length_b   1.000
_cell.length_c   1.000
_cell.angle_alpha   90.00
_cell.angle_beta   90.00
_cell.angle_gamma   90.00
#
_symmetry.space_group_name_H-M   'P 1'
#
loop_
_entity.id
_entity.type
_entity.pdbx_description
1 polymer ?
#
loop_
_entity_poly.entity_id
_entity_poly.type
_entity_poly.pdbx_seq_one_letter_code
_entity_poly.pdbx_strand_id
1 'polypeptide(L)'
;MQPITLTGLTANDVRTSDRDQYLQLTSLLEAELQPEGALEVLHAAEIVRANWRLQLYARLEEGAETEAARTWLDRARSHANNLLRRNTAELRRLQTDRLANAELALQLPRLINLKDYLQLTRGREAVHPQTEKRKDQPNPAPTAVEELENLLMQDILKAQESQMPQEMKKQTQSQPRNEQCACGSGVKFKRCCGHWSKAA
;
A
#
# COMPACT_ATOMS: atom_id res chain seq x y z
N MET A 1 2.65 18.72 -34.81
CA MET A 1 2.58 17.90 -33.58
C MET A 1 2.74 18.84 -32.40
N GLN A 2 1.72 18.99 -31.55
CA GLN A 2 1.88 19.79 -30.33
C GLN A 2 2.57 18.93 -29.27
N PRO A 3 3.55 19.48 -28.52
CA PRO A 3 4.19 18.74 -27.45
C PRO A 3 3.14 18.37 -26.41
N ILE A 4 3.03 17.08 -26.10
CA ILE A 4 2.13 16.58 -25.06
C ILE A 4 2.69 17.08 -23.72
N THR A 5 2.17 18.20 -23.23
CA THR A 5 2.48 18.69 -21.88
C THR A 5 1.82 17.76 -20.87
N LEU A 6 2.62 16.82 -20.34
CA LEU A 6 2.26 15.82 -19.34
C LEU A 6 1.86 16.38 -17.96
N THR A 7 1.84 17.69 -17.79
CA THR A 7 1.61 18.37 -16.50
C THR A 7 0.14 18.55 -16.12
N GLY A 8 -0.82 18.08 -16.93
CA GLY A 8 -2.25 18.38 -16.74
C GLY A 8 -3.20 17.20 -16.51
N LEU A 9 -2.73 15.95 -16.49
CA LEU A 9 -3.60 14.79 -16.25
C LEU A 9 -3.89 14.68 -14.75
N THR A 10 -4.78 15.54 -14.26
CA THR A 10 -5.38 15.32 -12.94
C THR A 10 -6.19 14.04 -12.97
N ALA A 11 -6.37 13.42 -11.79
CA ALA A 11 -6.99 12.11 -11.65
C ALA A 11 -8.42 11.96 -12.24
N ASN A 12 -9.05 13.06 -12.67
CA ASN A 12 -10.45 13.14 -13.08
C ASN A 12 -10.70 13.44 -14.57
N ASP A 13 -9.68 13.82 -15.34
CA ASP A 13 -9.93 14.34 -16.71
C ASP A 13 -9.86 13.23 -17.76
N VAL A 14 -10.95 12.49 -17.91
CA VAL A 14 -11.19 11.68 -19.12
C VAL A 14 -11.43 12.65 -20.27
N ARG A 15 -10.61 12.55 -21.33
CA ARG A 15 -10.80 13.39 -22.53
C ARG A 15 -12.18 13.13 -23.11
N THR A 16 -12.84 14.17 -23.63
CA THR A 16 -14.17 14.04 -24.25
C THR A 16 -14.21 12.98 -25.34
N SER A 17 -13.14 12.86 -26.14
CA SER A 17 -12.98 11.84 -27.18
C SER A 17 -12.88 10.40 -26.66
N ASP A 18 -12.46 10.23 -25.41
CA ASP A 18 -12.27 8.92 -24.77
C ASP A 18 -13.46 8.53 -23.87
N ARG A 19 -14.47 9.42 -23.75
CA ARG A 19 -15.58 9.26 -22.80
C ARG A 19 -16.36 7.98 -23.02
N ASP A 20 -16.65 7.62 -24.27
CA ASP A 20 -17.44 6.43 -24.59
C ASP A 20 -16.70 5.15 -24.23
N GLN A 21 -15.39 5.09 -24.48
CA GLN A 21 -14.55 3.94 -24.08
C GLN A 21 -14.47 3.81 -22.56
N TYR A 22 -14.32 4.94 -21.86
CA TYR A 22 -14.33 4.95 -20.40
C TYR A 22 -15.67 4.46 -19.83
N LEU A 23 -16.79 4.92 -20.39
CA LEU A 23 -18.13 4.47 -19.98
C LEU A 23 -18.35 2.98 -20.27
N GLN A 24 -17.88 2.48 -21.41
CA GLN A 24 -17.92 1.05 -21.74
C GLN A 24 -17.10 0.22 -20.75
N LEU A 25 -15.87 0.64 -20.45
CA LEU A 25 -15.02 -0.01 -19.45
C LEU A 25 -15.68 0.01 -18.06
N THR A 26 -16.25 1.14 -17.67
CA THR A 26 -16.97 1.30 -16.40
C THR A 26 -18.13 0.31 -16.32
N SER A 27 -18.98 0.26 -17.35
CA SER A 27 -20.12 -0.65 -17.40
C SER A 27 -19.72 -2.12 -17.34
N LEU A 28 -18.65 -2.51 -18.05
CA LEU A 28 -18.13 -3.88 -18.02
C LEU A 28 -17.63 -4.27 -16.62
N LEU A 29 -16.80 -3.42 -16.02
CA LEU A 29 -16.21 -3.69 -14.70
C LEU A 29 -17.25 -3.62 -13.59
N GLU A 30 -18.23 -2.71 -13.63
CA GLU A 30 -19.31 -2.67 -12.64
C GLU A 30 -20.17 -3.95 -12.69
N ALA A 31 -20.45 -4.47 -13.89
CA ALA A 31 -21.18 -5.72 -14.06
C ALA A 31 -20.40 -6.94 -13.52
N GLU A 32 -19.07 -6.96 -13.68
CA GLU A 32 -18.21 -8.03 -13.17
C GLU A 32 -18.01 -7.93 -11.64
N LEU A 33 -17.75 -6.72 -11.14
CA LEU A 33 -17.39 -6.50 -9.74
C LEU A 33 -18.61 -6.56 -8.82
N GLN A 34 -19.80 -6.22 -9.32
CA GLN A 34 -21.07 -6.22 -8.56
C GLN A 34 -20.95 -5.55 -7.18
N PRO A 35 -20.42 -4.31 -7.09
CA PRO A 35 -20.19 -3.67 -5.80
C PRO A 35 -21.51 -3.38 -5.07
N GLU A 36 -21.57 -3.69 -3.77
CA GLU A 36 -22.72 -3.37 -2.93
C GLU A 36 -22.36 -2.42 -1.78
N GLY A 37 -23.03 -1.26 -1.73
CA GLY A 37 -22.83 -0.26 -0.68
C GLY A 37 -21.63 0.66 -0.94
N ALA A 38 -21.51 1.71 -0.12
CA ALA A 38 -20.65 2.85 -0.44
C ALA A 38 -19.15 2.51 -0.53
N LEU A 39 -18.63 1.63 0.35
CA LEU A 39 -17.21 1.27 0.34
C LEU A 39 -16.84 0.37 -0.85
N GLU A 40 -17.68 -0.62 -1.18
CA GLU A 40 -17.46 -1.45 -2.36
C GLU A 40 -17.53 -0.61 -3.65
N VAL A 41 -18.50 0.31 -3.75
CA VAL A 41 -18.63 1.23 -4.89
C VAL A 41 -17.39 2.14 -5.01
N LEU A 42 -16.85 2.64 -3.91
CA LEU A 42 -15.62 3.43 -3.91
C LEU A 42 -14.43 2.62 -4.46
N HIS A 43 -14.21 1.40 -3.96
CA HIS A 43 -13.11 0.56 -4.42
C HIS A 43 -13.29 0.12 -5.88
N ALA A 44 -14.51 -0.20 -6.32
CA ALA A 44 -14.81 -0.49 -7.71
C ALA A 44 -14.51 0.71 -8.62
N ALA A 45 -14.88 1.93 -8.21
CA ALA A 45 -14.55 3.14 -8.96
C ALA A 45 -13.03 3.37 -9.06
N GLU A 46 -12.26 3.08 -8.01
CA GLU A 46 -10.79 3.13 -8.08
C GLU A 46 -10.19 2.04 -8.98
N ILE A 47 -10.78 0.83 -9.00
CA ILE A 47 -10.39 -0.25 -9.92
C ILE A 47 -10.62 0.18 -11.37
N VAL A 48 -11.76 0.80 -11.69
CA VAL A 48 -12.07 1.34 -13.01
C VAL A 48 -11.05 2.41 -13.41
N ARG A 49 -10.79 3.38 -12.51
CA ARG A 49 -9.78 4.44 -12.75
C ARG A 49 -8.37 3.87 -12.97
N ALA A 50 -7.96 2.89 -12.18
CA ALA A 50 -6.65 2.26 -12.32
C ALA A 50 -6.51 1.51 -13.65
N ASN A 51 -7.53 0.74 -14.04
CA ASN A 51 -7.58 0.08 -15.35
C ASN A 51 -7.54 1.08 -16.50
N TRP A 52 -8.32 2.16 -16.43
CA TRP A 52 -8.32 3.21 -17.44
C TRP A 52 -6.93 3.84 -17.61
N ARG A 53 -6.24 4.14 -16.50
CA ARG A 53 -4.87 4.65 -16.52
C ARG A 53 -3.90 3.68 -17.19
N LEU A 54 -4.01 2.38 -16.92
CA LEU A 54 -3.17 1.37 -17.57
C LEU A 54 -3.37 1.34 -19.09
N GLN A 55 -4.62 1.41 -19.57
CA GLN A 55 -4.91 1.49 -21.00
C GLN A 55 -4.38 2.78 -21.63
N LEU A 56 -4.49 3.91 -20.92
CA LEU A 56 -3.94 5.19 -21.36
C LEU A 56 -2.41 5.13 -21.48
N TYR A 57 -1.72 4.58 -20.48
CA TYR A 57 -0.26 4.46 -20.50
C TYR A 57 0.24 3.53 -21.60
N ALA A 58 -0.49 2.46 -21.92
CA ALA A 58 -0.17 1.59 -23.05
C ALA A 58 -0.24 2.36 -24.38
N ARG A 59 -1.25 3.21 -24.59
CA ARG A 59 -1.34 4.07 -25.78
C ARG A 59 -0.24 5.13 -25.85
N LEU A 60 0.14 5.71 -24.71
CA LEU A 60 1.20 6.73 -24.67
C LEU A 60 2.60 6.15 -24.90
N GLU A 61 2.80 4.88 -24.60
CA GLU A 61 4.08 4.18 -24.84
C GLU A 61 4.46 4.15 -26.32
N GLU A 62 3.47 4.06 -27.23
CA GLU A 62 3.69 4.11 -28.68
C GLU A 62 4.31 5.43 -29.15
N GLY A 63 4.05 6.54 -28.43
CA GLY A 63 4.57 7.88 -28.73
C GLY A 63 5.78 8.29 -27.87
N ALA A 64 6.30 7.41 -27.01
CA ALA A 64 7.37 7.74 -26.08
C ALA A 64 8.76 7.68 -26.76
N GLU A 65 9.20 8.81 -27.31
CA GLU A 65 10.48 8.92 -28.02
C GLU A 65 11.70 8.98 -27.08
N THR A 66 11.54 9.51 -25.87
CA THR A 66 12.66 9.74 -24.94
C THR A 66 12.70 8.71 -23.81
N GLU A 67 13.90 8.35 -23.38
CA GLU A 67 14.10 7.41 -22.26
C GLU A 67 13.52 7.94 -20.94
N ALA A 68 13.58 9.27 -20.75
CA ALA A 68 12.95 9.93 -19.61
C ALA A 68 11.42 9.74 -19.61
N ALA A 69 10.77 9.85 -20.78
CA ALA A 69 9.33 9.61 -20.91
C ALA A 69 8.97 8.14 -20.63
N ARG A 70 9.76 7.19 -21.13
CA ARG A 70 9.58 5.76 -20.84
C ARG A 70 9.72 5.43 -19.36
N THR A 71 10.78 5.91 -18.73
CA THR A 71 11.00 5.75 -17.28
C THR A 71 9.84 6.32 -16.46
N TRP A 72 9.30 7.47 -16.88
CA TRP A 72 8.12 8.05 -16.23
C TRP A 72 6.87 7.19 -16.41
N LEU A 73 6.61 6.69 -17.63
CA LEU A 73 5.49 5.78 -17.93
C LEU A 73 5.58 4.50 -17.10
N ASP A 74 6.76 3.91 -16.95
CA ASP A 74 6.95 2.70 -16.14
C ASP A 74 6.63 2.93 -14.66
N ARG A 75 7.05 4.06 -14.10
CA ARG A 75 6.70 4.43 -12.72
C ARG A 75 5.19 4.65 -12.58
N ALA A 76 4.56 5.35 -13.52
CA ALA A 76 3.13 5.60 -13.51
C ALA A 76 2.31 4.30 -13.64
N ARG A 77 2.75 3.39 -14.51
CA ARG A 77 2.17 2.05 -14.69
C ARG A 77 2.31 1.21 -13.41
N SER A 78 3.50 1.19 -12.81
CA SER A 78 3.74 0.51 -11.53
C SER A 78 2.81 1.04 -10.44
N HIS A 79 2.65 2.36 -10.34
CA HIS A 79 1.73 2.99 -9.40
C HIS A 79 0.27 2.57 -9.64
N ALA A 80 -0.20 2.61 -10.90
CA ALA A 80 -1.57 2.21 -11.25
C ALA A 80 -1.83 0.72 -10.96
N ASN A 81 -0.86 -0.16 -11.25
CA ASN A 81 -0.95 -1.58 -10.91
C ASN A 81 -1.03 -1.81 -9.39
N ASN A 82 -0.24 -1.08 -8.60
CA ASN A 82 -0.31 -1.19 -7.15
C ASN A 82 -1.68 -0.74 -6.60
N LEU A 83 -2.24 0.34 -7.14
CA LEU A 83 -3.60 0.78 -6.82
C LEU A 83 -4.63 -0.28 -7.20
N LEU A 84 -4.52 -0.86 -8.40
CA LEU A 84 -5.42 -1.92 -8.86
C LEU A 84 -5.38 -3.11 -7.90
N ARG A 85 -4.20 -3.66 -7.62
CA ARG A 85 -4.06 -4.83 -6.72
C ARG A 85 -4.61 -4.55 -5.33
N ARG A 86 -4.29 -3.39 -4.75
CA ARG A 86 -4.78 -2.99 -3.42
C ARG A 86 -6.30 -2.90 -3.39
N ASN A 87 -6.91 -2.16 -4.32
CA ASN A 87 -8.36 -1.97 -4.31
C ASN A 87 -9.11 -3.25 -4.64
N THR A 88 -8.58 -4.10 -5.52
CA THR A 88 -9.15 -5.44 -5.76
C THR A 88 -9.10 -6.29 -4.50
N ALA A 89 -7.99 -6.29 -3.75
CA ALA A 89 -7.90 -7.05 -2.50
C ALA A 89 -8.91 -6.55 -1.45
N GLU A 90 -9.03 -5.23 -1.26
CA GLU A 90 -10.01 -4.67 -0.31
C GLU A 90 -11.45 -4.95 -0.73
N LEU A 91 -11.78 -4.81 -2.03
CA LEU A 91 -13.12 -5.13 -2.53
C LEU A 91 -13.45 -6.61 -2.29
N ARG A 92 -12.55 -7.53 -2.62
CA ARG A 92 -12.75 -8.97 -2.38
C ARG A 92 -12.92 -9.27 -0.89
N ARG A 93 -12.16 -8.59 -0.02
CA ARG A 93 -12.32 -8.71 1.43
C ARG A 93 -13.73 -8.30 1.89
N LEU A 94 -14.20 -7.13 1.46
CA LEU A 94 -15.54 -6.63 1.79
C LEU A 94 -16.65 -7.56 1.29
N GLN A 95 -16.50 -8.09 0.07
CA GLN A 95 -17.45 -9.03 -0.51
C GLN A 95 -17.50 -10.35 0.28
N THR A 96 -16.34 -10.88 0.69
CA THR A 96 -16.28 -12.07 1.55
C THR A 96 -16.93 -11.80 2.90
N ASP A 97 -16.65 -10.66 3.54
CA ASP A 97 -17.27 -10.27 4.82
C ASP A 97 -18.80 -10.16 4.67
N ARG A 98 -19.29 -9.58 3.57
CA ARG A 98 -20.73 -9.49 3.27
C ARG A 98 -21.37 -10.87 3.13
N LEU A 99 -20.75 -11.78 2.38
CA LEU A 99 -21.26 -13.13 2.20
C LEU A 99 -21.28 -13.92 3.51
N ALA A 100 -20.22 -13.82 4.32
CA ALA A 100 -20.14 -14.45 5.63
C ALA A 100 -21.22 -13.92 6.60
N ASN A 101 -21.44 -12.61 6.61
CA ASN A 101 -22.52 -12.02 7.42
C ASN A 101 -23.91 -12.50 6.99
N ALA A 102 -24.14 -12.66 5.68
CA ALA A 102 -25.38 -13.18 5.14
C ALA A 102 -25.59 -14.66 5.54
N GLU A 103 -24.55 -15.48 5.47
CA GLU A 103 -24.59 -16.89 5.86
C GLU A 103 -24.85 -17.09 7.36
N LEU A 104 -24.23 -16.26 8.20
CA LEU A 104 -24.36 -16.32 9.66
C LEU A 104 -25.59 -15.58 10.20
N ALA A 105 -26.40 -14.97 9.33
CA ALA A 105 -27.51 -14.10 9.70
C ALA A 105 -27.13 -12.99 10.70
N LEU A 106 -25.89 -12.51 10.63
CA LEU A 106 -25.38 -11.49 11.53
C LEU A 106 -25.78 -10.09 11.03
N GLN A 107 -26.47 -9.33 11.86
CA GLN A 107 -26.72 -7.91 11.63
C GLN A 107 -25.57 -7.06 12.17
N LEU A 108 -24.36 -7.30 11.67
CA LEU A 108 -23.22 -6.46 12.04
C LEU A 108 -23.28 -5.13 11.28
N PRO A 109 -23.02 -3.99 11.95
CA PRO A 109 -22.82 -2.73 11.27
C PRO A 109 -21.68 -2.87 10.27
N ARG A 110 -21.90 -2.48 9.01
CA ARG A 110 -20.95 -2.63 7.86
C ARG A 110 -19.57 -1.95 8.06
N LEU A 111 -19.33 -1.31 9.20
CA LEU A 111 -18.12 -0.58 9.54
C LEU A 111 -17.10 -1.41 10.34
N ILE A 112 -17.49 -2.60 10.83
CA ILE A 112 -16.61 -3.43 11.66
C ILE A 112 -16.20 -4.65 10.85
N ASN A 113 -14.90 -4.86 10.67
CA ASN A 113 -14.36 -6.07 10.05
C ASN A 113 -14.72 -7.27 10.94
N LEU A 114 -15.17 -8.38 10.33
CA LEU A 114 -15.49 -9.61 11.06
C LEU A 114 -14.29 -10.10 11.88
N LYS A 115 -13.08 -9.94 11.36
CA LYS A 115 -11.84 -10.25 12.09
C LYS A 115 -11.69 -9.41 13.36
N ASP A 116 -11.97 -8.11 13.28
CA ASP A 116 -11.87 -7.21 14.44
C ASP A 116 -12.95 -7.57 15.47
N TYR A 117 -14.16 -7.92 15.01
CA TYR A 117 -15.22 -8.42 15.87
C TYR A 117 -14.84 -9.74 16.57
N LEU A 118 -14.29 -10.70 15.83
CA LEU A 118 -13.83 -11.98 16.39
C LEU A 118 -12.64 -11.82 17.34
N GLN A 119 -11.76 -10.85 17.10
CA GLN A 119 -10.69 -10.52 18.03
C GLN A 119 -11.25 -9.91 19.33
N LEU A 120 -12.26 -9.04 19.23
CA LEU A 120 -12.94 -8.48 20.40
C LEU A 120 -13.67 -9.56 21.22
N THR A 121 -14.30 -10.54 20.58
CA THR A 121 -14.97 -11.63 21.31
C THR A 121 -13.99 -12.58 21.98
N ARG A 122 -12.88 -12.96 21.29
CA ARG A 122 -11.81 -13.78 21.89
C ARG A 122 -11.12 -13.11 23.07
N GLY A 123 -10.88 -11.79 22.99
CA GLY A 123 -10.31 -11.04 24.10
C GLY A 123 -11.20 -11.03 25.33
N ARG A 124 -12.53 -11.13 25.16
CA ARG A 124 -13.49 -11.10 26.27
C ARG A 124 -13.55 -12.41 27.06
N GLU A 125 -13.29 -13.54 26.43
CA GLU A 125 -13.17 -14.84 27.11
C GLU A 125 -11.88 -14.94 27.96
N ALA A 126 -10.81 -14.26 27.54
CA ALA A 126 -9.56 -14.17 28.30
C ALA A 126 -9.65 -13.27 29.55
N VAL A 127 -10.67 -12.40 29.63
CA VAL A 127 -10.99 -11.59 30.81
C VAL A 127 -12.10 -12.28 31.62
N HIS A 128 -11.99 -13.60 31.78
CA HIS A 128 -12.56 -14.23 32.96
C HIS A 128 -11.64 -13.84 34.13
N PRO A 129 -12.12 -13.21 35.22
CA PRO A 129 -11.28 -12.81 36.33
C PRO A 129 -10.57 -14.05 36.88
N GLN A 130 -9.28 -14.18 36.55
CA GLN A 130 -8.37 -14.96 37.34
C GLN A 130 -8.34 -14.28 38.71
N THR A 131 -9.11 -14.87 39.61
CA THR A 131 -8.92 -14.74 41.05
C THR A 131 -7.43 -14.68 41.34
N GLU A 132 -7.04 -13.58 41.96
CA GLU A 132 -5.76 -13.34 42.61
C GLU A 132 -5.15 -14.65 43.13
N LYS A 133 -3.94 -14.98 42.65
CA LYS A 133 -2.83 -15.65 43.36
C LYS A 133 -1.99 -16.46 42.37
N ARG A 134 -0.82 -15.92 42.01
CA ARG A 134 0.49 -16.56 42.26
C ARG A 134 1.59 -15.69 41.68
N LYS A 135 2.37 -15.12 42.58
CA LYS A 135 3.52 -14.26 42.30
C LYS A 135 4.82 -15.05 42.14
N ASP A 136 4.76 -16.36 41.91
CA ASP A 136 5.92 -17.27 41.88
C ASP A 136 5.63 -18.51 41.01
N GLN A 137 5.40 -18.35 39.71
CA GLN A 137 5.60 -19.47 38.79
C GLN A 137 6.85 -19.20 37.95
N PRO A 138 7.90 -20.03 38.05
CA PRO A 138 9.02 -19.97 37.13
C PRO A 138 8.51 -20.23 35.71
N ASN A 139 9.01 -19.47 34.73
CA ASN A 139 8.70 -19.69 33.32
C ASN A 139 8.88 -21.18 33.00
N PRO A 140 7.88 -21.84 32.39
CA PRO A 140 8.07 -23.20 31.92
C PRO A 140 9.26 -23.22 30.97
N ALA A 141 10.14 -24.18 31.16
CA ALA A 141 11.27 -24.37 30.26
C ALA A 141 10.74 -24.49 28.82
N PRO A 142 11.41 -23.84 27.84
CA PRO A 142 11.00 -23.94 26.45
C PRO A 142 10.89 -25.41 26.05
N THR A 143 9.84 -25.72 25.29
CA THR A 143 9.65 -27.09 24.80
C THR A 143 10.72 -27.41 23.75
N ALA A 144 11.07 -28.69 23.60
CA ALA A 144 12.05 -29.13 22.59
C ALA A 144 11.70 -28.69 21.15
N VAL A 145 10.41 -28.43 20.89
CA VAL A 145 9.92 -27.91 19.61
C VAL A 145 10.27 -26.43 19.45
N GLU A 146 10.06 -25.61 20.48
CA GLU A 146 10.45 -24.19 20.48
C GLU A 146 11.97 -23.99 20.39
N GLU A 147 12.75 -24.89 21.01
CA GLU A 147 14.22 -24.85 20.87
C GLU A 147 14.65 -25.10 19.42
N LEU A 148 14.01 -26.04 18.72
CA LEU A 148 14.30 -26.35 17.32
C LEU A 148 13.88 -25.21 16.38
N GLU A 149 12.71 -24.60 16.61
CA GLU A 149 12.24 -23.43 15.86
C GLU A 149 13.18 -22.23 16.03
N ASN A 150 13.62 -21.96 17.26
CA ASN A 150 14.57 -20.87 17.54
C ASN A 150 15.93 -21.11 16.87
N LEU A 151 16.40 -22.36 16.80
CA LEU A 151 17.64 -22.71 16.12
C LEU A 151 17.53 -22.48 14.61
N LEU A 152 16.44 -22.93 14.00
CA LEU A 152 16.19 -22.77 12.57
C LEU A 152 16.06 -21.28 12.18
N MET A 153 15.40 -20.48 13.03
CA MET A 153 15.24 -19.05 12.80
C MET A 153 16.59 -18.31 12.93
N GLN A 154 17.48 -18.76 13.81
CA GLN A 154 18.85 -18.24 13.89
C GLN A 154 19.67 -18.52 12.62
N ASP A 155 19.55 -19.72 12.05
CA ASP A 155 20.30 -20.07 10.84
C ASP A 155 19.82 -19.29 9.61
N ILE A 156 18.51 -19.03 9.51
CA ILE A 156 17.93 -18.18 8.45
C ILE A 156 18.47 -16.74 8.57
N LEU A 157 18.52 -16.18 9.77
CA LEU A 157 19.03 -14.82 9.99
C LEU A 157 20.53 -14.71 9.63
N LYS A 158 21.35 -15.71 10.02
CA LYS A 158 22.77 -15.75 9.66
C LYS A 158 23.00 -15.90 8.15
N ALA A 159 22.14 -16.67 7.46
CA ALA A 159 22.20 -16.82 6.02
C ALA A 159 21.86 -15.50 5.29
N GLN A 160 20.90 -14.72 5.83
CA GLN A 160 20.57 -13.39 5.28
C GLN A 160 21.69 -12.37 5.49
N GLU A 161 22.35 -12.36 6.65
CA GLU A 161 23.50 -11.47 6.89
C GLU A 161 24.66 -11.75 5.93
N SER A 162 24.87 -13.01 5.55
CA SER A 162 25.95 -13.41 4.63
C SER A 162 25.69 -13.03 3.16
N GLN A 163 24.43 -12.76 2.79
CA GLN A 163 24.04 -12.43 1.42
C GLN A 163 23.77 -10.94 1.18
N MET A 164 23.80 -10.10 2.23
CA MET A 164 23.75 -8.66 2.00
C MET A 164 25.09 -8.21 1.38
N PRO A 165 25.13 -7.76 0.11
CA PRO A 165 26.31 -7.11 -0.42
C PRO A 165 26.66 -5.95 0.50
N GLN A 166 27.96 -5.74 0.77
CA GLN A 166 28.45 -4.55 1.43
C GLN A 166 28.13 -3.34 0.55
N GLU A 167 26.88 -2.88 0.61
CA GLU A 167 26.47 -1.63 0.02
C GLU A 167 27.37 -0.57 0.64
N MET A 168 28.14 0.05 -0.24
CA MET A 168 28.98 1.21 0.06
C MET A 168 28.19 2.11 0.99
N LYS A 169 28.61 2.16 2.26
CA LYS A 169 28.20 3.20 3.20
C LYS A 169 28.57 4.51 2.53
N LYS A 170 27.63 5.10 1.78
CA LYS A 170 27.72 6.47 1.30
C LYS A 170 27.90 7.29 2.56
N GLN A 171 29.15 7.64 2.87
CA GLN A 171 29.47 8.69 3.82
C GLN A 171 28.72 9.91 3.32
N THR A 172 27.54 10.11 3.88
CA THR A 172 26.80 11.35 3.75
C THR A 172 27.65 12.33 4.52
N GLN A 173 28.53 13.03 3.80
CA GLN A 173 29.31 14.11 4.37
C GLN A 173 28.30 15.08 4.97
N SER A 174 28.25 15.13 6.31
CA SER A 174 27.28 15.97 6.99
C SER A 174 27.68 17.41 6.73
N GLN A 175 26.96 18.08 5.84
CA GLN A 175 27.20 19.50 5.60
C GLN A 175 26.92 20.27 6.91
N PRO A 176 27.89 21.03 7.45
CA PRO A 176 27.72 21.70 8.73
C PRO A 176 26.60 22.73 8.64
N ARG A 177 25.81 22.84 9.71
CA ARG A 177 24.50 23.51 9.76
C ARG A 177 24.50 24.99 9.30
N ASN A 178 25.65 25.65 9.33
CA ASN A 178 25.82 27.07 9.05
C ASN A 178 26.48 27.37 7.68
N GLU A 179 26.88 26.36 6.90
CA GLU A 179 27.42 26.57 5.55
C GLU A 179 26.33 26.95 4.54
N GLN A 180 26.76 27.56 3.43
CA GLN A 180 25.89 27.87 2.30
C GLN A 180 25.35 26.59 1.68
N CYS A 181 24.05 26.56 1.40
CA CYS A 181 23.40 25.35 0.90
C CYS A 181 23.92 24.97 -0.50
N ALA A 182 24.24 23.68 -0.69
CA ALA A 182 24.76 23.16 -1.96
C ALA A 182 23.79 23.29 -3.16
N CYS A 183 22.52 23.64 -2.92
CA CYS A 183 21.56 23.91 -4.00
C CYS A 183 21.75 25.27 -4.69
N GLY A 184 22.72 26.08 -4.26
CA GLY A 184 23.04 27.37 -4.88
C GLY A 184 22.10 28.53 -4.51
N SER A 185 21.24 28.34 -3.50
CA SER A 185 20.26 29.36 -3.08
C SER A 185 20.85 30.57 -2.36
N GLY A 186 22.14 30.56 -2.00
CA GLY A 186 22.81 31.63 -1.25
C GLY A 186 22.40 31.72 0.24
N VAL A 187 21.52 30.85 0.73
CA VAL A 187 21.08 30.81 2.14
C VAL A 187 21.71 29.63 2.90
N LYS A 188 21.76 29.73 4.24
CA LYS A 188 22.35 28.68 5.12
C LYS A 188 21.57 27.36 5.04
N PHE A 189 22.26 26.22 5.01
CA PHE A 189 21.69 24.87 4.83
C PHE A 189 20.47 24.58 5.73
N LYS A 190 20.54 24.93 7.03
CA LYS A 190 19.43 24.74 7.98
C LYS A 190 18.10 25.39 7.54
N ARG A 191 18.16 26.55 6.87
CA ARG A 191 16.98 27.31 6.44
C ARG A 191 16.50 26.93 5.04
N CYS A 192 17.29 26.16 4.29
CA CYS A 192 16.97 25.72 2.94
C CYS A 192 16.59 24.24 2.95
N CYS A 193 17.49 23.35 2.51
CA CYS A 193 17.22 21.91 2.43
C CYS A 193 17.11 21.23 3.80
N GLY A 194 17.75 21.76 4.86
CA GLY A 194 17.75 21.14 6.19
C GLY A 194 16.43 21.26 6.98
N HIS A 195 15.45 22.05 6.51
CA HIS A 195 14.15 22.17 7.18
C HIS A 195 13.25 20.94 6.88
N TRP A 196 13.44 20.30 5.73
CA TRP A 196 12.60 19.20 5.26
C TRP A 196 12.97 17.87 5.92
N SER A 197 14.22 17.74 6.41
CA SER A 197 14.75 16.52 7.03
C SER A 197 14.15 16.18 8.41
N LYS A 198 13.26 17.02 8.95
CA LYS A 198 12.64 16.83 10.27
C LYS A 198 11.15 16.46 10.22
N ALA A 199 10.57 16.36 9.03
CA ALA A 199 9.15 16.07 8.83
C ALA A 199 8.86 14.62 8.41
N ALA A 200 9.87 13.74 8.49
CA ALA A 200 9.76 12.30 8.32
C ALA A 200 10.23 11.61 9.60
#